data_AF-A0A7L3G273-F1
#
_entry.id   AF-A0A7L3G273-F1
#
_cell.length_a   1.000
_cell.length_b   1.000
_cell.length_c   1.000
_cell.angle_alpha   90.00
_cell.angle_beta   90.00
_cell.angle_gamma   90.00
#
_symmetry.space_group_name_H-M   'P 1'
#
loop_
_entity.id
_entity.type
_entity.pdbx_description
1 polymer ?
#
loop_
_entity_poly.entity_id
_entity_poly.type
_entity_poly.pdbx_seq_one_letter_code
_entity_poly.pdbx_strand_id
1 'polypeptide(L)'
;PLCISLLRRSSRDVNSPAPVNCQLSQWSEWTDCFPCQEKKHRYRRLVQPAGFTGWQCTGHLWDEQACHAETTCTGPPGCGKDFQCEETGRCIKQHLVCNGEPDCRDGSDEDNCEDEDIESPCEHLFPIPGSEKAAQGYNILTQEERQYVYDPKFFGGRCEYVYNGEWRELKYNTACEHLYYGDDEKYFRKPYNFHIYQFLAHADSGFTFEFYDDSEDLLDALKSDKSKTKGFTIGIGPGTGIGPGESAFQLDFGFTLSGGKGSLKNFTQYTAKDVGFIRGVTKVQTARFKMRRDNIVLDEDMLLSLWELPDTYNYGMYAKFINDYGTHFMTSGTMGGVFEYILVINKEEMRRK
;
A
#
# COMPACT_ATOMS: atom_id res chain seq x y z
N PRO A 1 46.36 -17.80 -34.20
CA PRO A 1 45.76 -17.36 -32.91
C PRO A 1 44.22 -17.44 -32.99
N LEU A 2 43.65 -18.58 -32.58
CA LEU A 2 42.20 -18.76 -32.40
C LEU A 2 42.05 -19.46 -31.05
N CYS A 3 41.61 -18.70 -30.05
CA CYS A 3 41.38 -19.20 -28.70
C CYS A 3 39.97 -19.78 -28.64
N ILE A 4 39.88 -21.11 -28.50
CA ILE A 4 38.61 -21.82 -28.28
C ILE A 4 38.26 -21.65 -26.80
N SER A 5 37.20 -20.90 -26.51
CA SER A 5 36.64 -20.77 -25.17
C SER A 5 35.97 -22.08 -24.76
N LEU A 6 36.63 -22.83 -23.88
CA LEU A 6 36.07 -23.99 -23.20
C LEU A 6 34.92 -23.54 -22.28
N LEU A 7 33.69 -23.69 -22.76
CA LEU A 7 32.48 -23.63 -21.92
C LEU A 7 32.55 -24.76 -20.87
N ARG A 8 32.96 -24.38 -19.66
CA ARG A 8 32.97 -25.26 -18.48
C ARG A 8 31.51 -25.64 -18.17
N ARG A 9 31.10 -26.85 -18.53
CA ARG A 9 29.83 -27.45 -18.09
C ARG A 9 29.83 -27.49 -16.56
N SER A 10 29.04 -26.62 -15.94
CA SER A 10 28.71 -26.73 -14.52
C SER A 10 27.93 -28.03 -14.32
N SER A 11 28.52 -28.99 -13.58
CA SER A 11 27.83 -30.21 -13.19
C SER A 11 26.73 -29.85 -12.21
N ARG A 12 25.47 -30.09 -12.59
CA ARG A 12 24.33 -29.96 -11.68
C ARG A 12 24.45 -30.99 -10.56
N ASP A 13 24.21 -30.56 -9.33
CA ASP A 13 24.04 -31.45 -8.18
C ASP A 13 22.87 -32.40 -8.45
N VAL A 14 23.02 -33.70 -8.14
CA VAL A 14 22.15 -34.79 -8.60
C VAL A 14 20.69 -34.63 -8.13
N ASN A 15 20.46 -33.82 -7.10
CA ASN A 15 19.13 -33.54 -6.52
C ASN A 15 18.60 -32.12 -6.81
N SER A 16 19.19 -31.36 -7.73
CA SER A 16 18.71 -30.02 -8.06
C SER A 16 17.45 -30.08 -8.93
N PRO A 17 16.32 -29.45 -8.55
CA PRO A 17 15.12 -29.40 -9.39
C PRO A 17 15.42 -28.70 -10.73
N ALA A 18 14.79 -29.18 -11.80
CA ALA A 18 15.01 -28.66 -13.15
C ALA A 18 14.55 -27.19 -13.25
N PRO A 19 15.30 -26.32 -13.96
CA PRO A 19 14.91 -24.92 -14.12
C PRO A 19 13.59 -24.82 -14.88
N VAL A 20 12.69 -23.97 -14.37
CA VAL A 20 11.39 -23.70 -14.98
C VAL A 20 11.41 -22.29 -15.53
N ASN A 21 11.41 -22.16 -16.85
CA ASN A 21 11.41 -20.87 -17.51
C ASN A 21 10.01 -20.25 -17.50
N CYS A 22 9.96 -18.93 -17.39
CA CYS A 22 8.72 -18.20 -17.45
C CYS A 22 8.08 -18.27 -18.84
N GLN A 23 6.77 -18.47 -18.91
CA GLN A 23 6.00 -18.52 -20.16
C GLN A 23 4.83 -17.54 -20.11
N LEU A 24 4.76 -16.66 -21.11
CA LEU A 24 3.64 -15.74 -21.32
C LEU A 24 2.82 -16.23 -22.50
N SER A 25 1.51 -16.00 -22.44
CA SER A 25 0.63 -16.24 -23.58
C SER A 25 0.96 -15.28 -24.74
N GLN A 26 0.43 -15.61 -25.92
CA GLN A 26 0.31 -14.62 -26.98
C GLN A 26 -0.53 -13.42 -26.50
N TRP A 27 -0.30 -12.27 -27.11
CA TRP A 27 -1.12 -11.08 -26.89
C TRP A 27 -2.54 -11.31 -27.35
N SER A 28 -3.51 -10.75 -26.64
CA SER A 28 -4.86 -10.58 -27.15
C SER A 28 -4.86 -9.68 -28.38
N GLU A 29 -5.93 -9.77 -29.16
CA GLU A 29 -6.26 -8.72 -30.13
C GLU A 29 -6.36 -7.37 -29.42
N TRP A 30 -6.08 -6.30 -30.17
CA TRP A 30 -6.28 -4.95 -29.69
C TRP A 30 -7.77 -4.68 -29.49
N THR A 31 -8.10 -3.95 -28.43
CA THR A 31 -9.45 -3.38 -28.30
C THR A 31 -9.70 -2.36 -29.40
N ASP A 32 -10.97 -2.02 -29.58
CA ASP A 32 -11.37 -0.80 -30.25
C ASP A 32 -10.70 0.42 -29.59
N CYS A 33 -10.56 1.49 -30.37
CA CYS A 33 -10.00 2.74 -29.89
C CYS A 33 -10.98 3.42 -28.93
N PHE A 34 -10.56 3.68 -27.69
CA PHE A 34 -11.40 4.38 -26.71
C PHE A 34 -11.41 5.88 -27.01
N PRO A 35 -12.57 6.48 -27.35
CA PRO A 35 -12.63 7.87 -27.81
C PRO A 35 -12.14 8.90 -26.79
N CYS A 36 -12.40 8.67 -25.51
CA CYS A 36 -12.05 9.61 -24.45
C CYS A 36 -10.56 9.58 -24.09
N GLN A 37 -9.89 8.44 -24.34
CA GLN A 37 -8.47 8.25 -24.01
C GLN A 37 -7.57 8.35 -25.25
N GLU A 38 -8.13 8.22 -26.45
CA GLU A 38 -7.38 8.04 -27.71
C GLU A 38 -6.34 6.91 -27.61
N LYS A 39 -6.73 5.83 -26.91
CA LYS A 39 -5.88 4.66 -26.66
C LYS A 39 -6.63 3.37 -26.93
N LYS A 40 -5.89 2.37 -27.39
CA LYS A 40 -6.32 0.97 -27.48
C LYS A 40 -5.43 0.13 -26.57
N HIS A 41 -6.00 -0.95 -26.05
CA HIS A 41 -5.36 -1.78 -25.04
C HIS A 41 -5.30 -3.23 -25.48
N ARG A 42 -4.33 -3.98 -24.96
CA ARG A 42 -4.27 -5.43 -25.10
C ARG A 42 -3.63 -6.04 -23.86
N TYR A 43 -3.83 -7.34 -23.67
CA TYR A 43 -3.27 -8.05 -22.53
C TYR A 43 -2.72 -9.42 -22.92
N ARG A 44 -1.89 -9.98 -22.05
CA ARG A 44 -1.44 -11.37 -22.10
C ARG A 44 -1.43 -11.96 -20.69
N ARG A 45 -1.46 -13.28 -20.60
CA ARG A 45 -1.54 -14.01 -19.33
C ARG A 45 -0.19 -14.64 -18.99
N LEU A 46 0.11 -14.69 -17.70
CA LEU A 46 1.21 -15.51 -17.18
C LEU A 46 0.76 -16.96 -17.17
N VAL A 47 1.31 -17.78 -18.08
CA VAL A 47 1.00 -19.21 -18.17
C VAL A 47 1.83 -19.99 -17.17
N GLN A 48 3.11 -19.64 -17.06
CA GLN A 48 4.04 -20.29 -16.15
C GLN A 48 4.98 -19.24 -15.54
N PRO A 49 5.05 -19.11 -14.20
CA PRO A 49 6.05 -18.28 -13.55
C PRO A 49 7.45 -18.91 -13.65
N ALA A 50 8.48 -18.07 -13.57
CA ALA A 50 9.86 -18.56 -13.43
C ALA A 50 10.02 -19.32 -12.11
N GLY A 51 10.68 -20.47 -12.16
CA GLY A 51 11.02 -21.28 -10.98
C GLY A 51 12.48 -21.71 -10.99
N PHE A 52 13.05 -21.84 -9.80
CA PHE A 52 14.45 -22.22 -9.59
C PHE A 52 15.41 -21.27 -10.34
N THR A 53 16.34 -21.81 -11.13
CA THR A 53 17.29 -21.03 -11.94
C THR A 53 16.78 -20.71 -13.35
N GLY A 54 15.47 -20.77 -13.57
CA GLY A 54 14.83 -20.41 -14.84
C GLY A 54 14.81 -18.90 -15.10
N TRP A 55 14.64 -18.53 -16.36
CA TRP A 55 14.63 -17.12 -16.76
C TRP A 55 13.31 -16.43 -16.39
N GLN A 56 13.41 -15.22 -15.84
CA GLN A 56 12.27 -14.36 -15.51
C GLN A 56 11.65 -13.77 -16.78
N CYS A 57 10.32 -13.63 -16.78
CA CYS A 57 9.63 -12.94 -17.86
C CYS A 57 10.03 -11.46 -17.87
N THR A 58 10.40 -10.94 -19.05
CA THR A 58 10.65 -9.52 -19.26
C THR A 58 9.44 -8.87 -19.92
N GLY A 59 8.96 -7.76 -19.35
CA GLY A 59 7.84 -6.97 -19.88
C GLY A 59 6.52 -7.16 -19.12
N HIS A 60 5.57 -6.28 -19.41
CA HIS A 60 4.30 -6.16 -18.70
C HIS A 60 3.24 -7.15 -19.21
N LEU A 61 2.16 -7.33 -18.43
CA LEU A 61 1.00 -8.16 -18.80
C LEU A 61 -0.07 -7.40 -19.58
N TRP A 62 0.01 -6.07 -19.59
CA TRP A 62 -0.83 -5.16 -20.33
C TRP A 62 0.03 -4.24 -21.20
N ASP A 63 -0.55 -3.72 -22.26
CA ASP A 63 0.11 -2.81 -23.19
C ASP A 63 -0.93 -1.82 -23.74
N GLU A 64 -0.49 -0.58 -23.97
CA GLU A 64 -1.32 0.52 -24.45
C GLU A 64 -0.69 1.16 -25.68
N GLN A 65 -1.53 1.54 -26.64
CA GLN A 65 -1.09 2.21 -27.86
C GLN A 65 -2.03 3.35 -28.20
N ALA A 66 -1.46 4.50 -28.59
CA ALA A 66 -2.23 5.64 -29.08
C ALA A 66 -3.00 5.27 -30.36
N CYS A 67 -4.22 5.78 -30.47
CA CYS A 67 -5.09 5.62 -31.62
C CYS A 67 -5.97 6.86 -31.78
N HIS A 68 -6.34 7.19 -33.01
CA HIS A 68 -7.26 8.29 -33.27
C HIS A 68 -8.68 7.73 -33.38
N ALA A 69 -9.59 8.17 -32.51
CA ALA A 69 -10.99 7.79 -32.60
C ALA A 69 -11.73 8.69 -33.59
N GLU A 70 -12.60 8.13 -34.42
CA GLU A 70 -13.45 8.90 -35.32
C GLU A 70 -14.73 9.39 -34.63
N THR A 71 -15.10 8.76 -33.51
CA THR A 71 -16.31 9.06 -32.73
C THR A 71 -16.00 10.04 -31.60
N THR A 72 -16.93 10.96 -31.31
CA THR A 72 -16.81 11.89 -30.18
C THR A 72 -17.03 11.17 -28.85
N CYS A 73 -16.16 11.42 -27.87
CA CYS A 73 -16.35 10.97 -26.49
C CYS A 73 -17.66 11.57 -25.93
N THR A 74 -18.57 10.71 -25.47
CA THR A 74 -19.64 11.17 -24.58
C THR A 74 -18.98 11.35 -23.23
N GLY A 75 -18.71 12.59 -22.84
CA GLY A 75 -18.01 12.91 -21.60
C GLY A 75 -18.69 12.30 -20.37
N PRO A 76 -18.06 12.38 -19.18
CA PRO A 76 -18.63 11.87 -17.94
C PRO A 76 -20.07 12.38 -17.76
N PRO A 77 -20.96 11.56 -17.17
CA PRO A 77 -22.35 11.94 -17.00
C PRO A 77 -22.43 13.28 -16.28
N GLY A 78 -23.07 14.26 -16.92
CA GLY A 78 -23.16 15.61 -16.36
C GLY A 78 -23.84 15.60 -14.99
N CYS A 79 -23.37 16.46 -14.09
CA CYS A 79 -23.82 16.53 -12.70
C CYS A 79 -25.26 17.05 -12.52
N GLY A 80 -25.99 17.31 -13.60
CA GLY A 80 -27.40 17.70 -13.58
C GLY A 80 -27.60 19.06 -12.94
N LYS A 81 -28.05 19.07 -11.67
CA LYS A 81 -28.21 20.30 -10.87
C LYS A 81 -27.03 20.57 -9.94
N ASP A 82 -26.18 19.58 -9.73
CA ASP A 82 -24.99 19.68 -8.89
C ASP A 82 -23.87 20.39 -9.68
N PHE A 83 -22.92 20.99 -8.97
CA PHE A 83 -21.74 21.63 -9.59
C PHE A 83 -20.74 20.55 -10.00
N GLN A 84 -20.06 20.76 -11.12
CA GLN A 84 -19.11 19.82 -11.70
C GLN A 84 -17.72 20.43 -11.68
N CYS A 85 -16.77 19.74 -11.04
CA CYS A 85 -15.36 20.15 -11.05
C CYS A 85 -14.81 20.15 -12.49
N GLU A 86 -13.95 21.11 -12.84
CA GLU A 86 -13.54 21.38 -14.21
C GLU A 86 -12.63 20.29 -14.79
N GLU A 87 -11.60 19.86 -14.06
CA GLU A 87 -10.65 18.85 -14.54
C GLU A 87 -11.17 17.41 -14.38
N THR A 88 -11.75 17.11 -13.22
CA THR A 88 -12.03 15.72 -12.83
C THR A 88 -13.48 15.31 -13.00
N GLY A 89 -14.37 16.26 -13.27
CA GLY A 89 -15.80 16.02 -13.47
C GLY A 89 -16.56 15.55 -12.22
N ARG A 90 -15.95 15.56 -11.03
CA ARG A 90 -16.61 15.23 -9.76
C ARG A 90 -17.84 16.12 -9.55
N CYS A 91 -18.94 15.53 -9.09
CA CYS A 91 -20.15 16.26 -8.76
C CYS A 91 -20.21 16.62 -7.27
N ILE A 92 -20.24 17.91 -6.96
CA ILE A 92 -20.44 18.44 -5.62
C ILE A 92 -21.76 19.20 -5.51
N LYS A 93 -22.32 19.30 -4.31
CA LYS A 93 -23.59 20.01 -4.10
C LYS A 93 -23.38 21.52 -4.24
N GLN A 94 -24.37 22.24 -4.74
CA GLN A 94 -24.28 23.70 -4.93
C GLN A 94 -23.94 24.48 -3.65
N HIS A 95 -24.35 24.00 -2.48
CA HIS A 95 -24.00 24.64 -1.20
C HIS A 95 -22.53 24.48 -0.80
N LEU A 96 -21.77 23.71 -1.57
CA LEU A 96 -20.33 23.52 -1.37
C LEU A 96 -19.50 24.46 -2.25
N VAL A 97 -20.10 25.16 -3.21
CA VAL A 97 -19.40 26.14 -4.05
C VAL A 97 -19.23 27.43 -3.24
N CYS A 98 -18.02 28.00 -3.25
CA CYS A 98 -17.66 29.17 -2.46
C CYS A 98 -17.98 28.97 -0.98
N ASN A 99 -17.52 27.86 -0.40
CA ASN A 99 -17.71 27.52 1.00
C ASN A 99 -16.43 27.72 1.84
N GLY A 100 -15.34 28.20 1.23
CA GLY A 100 -14.04 28.41 1.86
C GLY A 100 -13.21 27.14 2.02
N GLU A 101 -13.62 26.02 1.41
CA GLU A 101 -12.92 24.74 1.45
C GLU A 101 -12.86 24.11 0.06
N PRO A 102 -11.67 23.73 -0.43
CA PRO A 102 -11.56 23.07 -1.72
C PRO A 102 -12.14 21.64 -1.65
N ASP A 103 -13.35 21.44 -2.16
CA ASP A 103 -14.00 20.15 -2.33
C ASP A 103 -13.67 19.51 -3.70
N CYS A 104 -13.28 20.32 -4.69
CA CYS A 104 -12.64 19.85 -5.94
C CYS A 104 -11.12 19.90 -5.83
N ARG A 105 -10.41 18.93 -6.42
CA ARG A 105 -8.93 18.91 -6.43
C ARG A 105 -8.31 20.10 -7.18
N ASP A 106 -8.99 20.57 -8.22
CA ASP A 106 -8.59 21.73 -9.02
C ASP A 106 -8.92 23.07 -8.33
N GLY A 107 -9.73 23.05 -7.26
CA GLY A 107 -10.19 24.25 -6.56
C GLY A 107 -11.25 25.05 -7.33
N SER A 108 -11.81 24.48 -8.42
CA SER A 108 -12.79 25.16 -9.29
C SER A 108 -14.08 25.57 -8.58
N ASP A 109 -14.37 24.96 -7.44
CA ASP A 109 -15.49 25.29 -6.57
C ASP A 109 -15.29 26.56 -5.74
N GLU A 110 -14.04 26.98 -5.55
CA GLU A 110 -13.65 28.19 -4.82
C GLU A 110 -13.11 29.29 -5.75
N ASP A 111 -13.24 29.11 -7.07
CA ASP A 111 -12.84 30.09 -8.07
C ASP A 111 -13.99 31.08 -8.36
N ASN A 112 -13.62 32.36 -8.53
CA ASN A 112 -14.54 33.46 -8.87
C ASN A 112 -15.69 33.66 -7.86
N CYS A 113 -15.39 33.45 -6.58
CA CYS A 113 -16.25 33.84 -5.46
C CYS A 113 -16.15 35.36 -5.23
N GLU A 114 -17.28 36.05 -5.09
CA GLU A 114 -17.26 37.43 -4.59
C GLU A 114 -16.81 37.40 -3.13
N ASP A 115 -15.94 38.36 -2.72
CA ASP A 115 -15.31 38.42 -1.39
C ASP A 115 -16.36 38.55 -0.26
N GLU A 116 -17.04 37.46 0.07
CA GLU A 116 -17.73 37.29 1.35
C GLU A 116 -16.80 36.53 2.28
N ASP A 117 -16.68 37.00 3.51
CA ASP A 117 -15.89 36.40 4.59
C ASP A 117 -16.42 34.98 4.92
N ILE A 118 -16.10 34.01 4.08
CA ILE A 118 -16.46 32.62 4.29
C ILE A 118 -15.42 32.03 5.23
N GLU A 119 -15.58 32.32 6.52
CA GLU A 119 -14.81 31.65 7.56
C GLU A 119 -15.22 30.16 7.56
N SER A 120 -14.37 29.29 7.01
CA SER A 120 -14.47 27.87 7.30
C SER A 120 -14.27 27.70 8.81
N PRO A 121 -15.27 27.21 9.57
CA PRO A 121 -15.16 27.12 11.03
C PRO A 121 -14.01 26.20 11.48
N CYS A 122 -13.45 25.40 10.56
CA CYS A 122 -12.65 24.22 10.87
C CYS A 122 -11.42 24.05 9.98
N GLU A 123 -10.98 25.10 9.31
CA GLU A 123 -9.72 25.11 8.54
C GLU A 123 -8.50 24.84 9.43
N HIS A 124 -8.52 25.36 10.67
CA HIS A 124 -7.42 25.23 11.62
C HIS A 124 -7.29 23.84 12.28
N LEU A 125 -8.24 22.93 12.03
CA LEU A 125 -8.26 21.60 12.65
C LEU A 125 -7.54 20.57 11.77
N PHE A 126 -6.59 19.86 12.35
CA PHE A 126 -5.93 18.75 11.66
C PHE A 126 -6.89 17.59 11.39
N PRO A 127 -6.77 16.89 10.25
CA PRO A 127 -7.57 15.70 9.99
C PRO A 127 -7.21 14.58 10.98
N ILE A 128 -8.14 13.65 11.20
CA ILE A 128 -7.89 12.47 12.04
C ILE A 128 -6.60 11.73 11.60
N PRO A 129 -5.73 11.35 12.55
CA PRO A 129 -4.50 10.63 12.24
C PRO A 129 -4.78 9.34 11.47
N GLY A 130 -3.97 9.05 10.44
CA GLY A 130 -4.10 7.83 9.64
C GLY A 130 -5.27 7.80 8.66
N SER A 131 -6.03 8.90 8.50
CA SER A 131 -7.09 9.01 7.50
C SER A 131 -6.62 8.63 6.09
N GLU A 132 -5.47 9.13 5.66
CA GLU A 132 -4.84 8.80 4.38
C GLU A 132 -4.62 7.29 4.22
N LYS A 133 -4.07 6.63 5.24
CA LYS A 133 -3.82 5.18 5.22
C LYS A 133 -5.11 4.37 5.16
N ALA A 134 -6.15 4.81 5.87
CA ALA A 134 -7.46 4.15 5.82
C ALA A 134 -8.20 4.41 4.49
N ALA A 135 -7.87 5.47 3.77
CA ALA A 135 -8.43 5.82 2.48
C ALA A 135 -7.81 5.03 1.30
N GLN A 136 -6.61 4.45 1.49
CA GLN A 136 -5.90 3.66 0.49
C GLN A 136 -6.52 2.28 0.26
N GLY A 137 -6.38 1.81 -0.98
CA GLY A 137 -6.68 0.44 -1.34
C GLY A 137 -5.63 -0.56 -0.85
N TYR A 138 -5.99 -1.84 -0.83
CA TYR A 138 -5.16 -2.92 -0.32
C TYR A 138 -5.10 -4.11 -1.28
N ASN A 139 -3.89 -4.56 -1.60
CA ASN A 139 -3.67 -5.76 -2.40
C ASN A 139 -3.31 -6.96 -1.51
N ILE A 140 -4.20 -7.95 -1.45
CA ILE A 140 -4.00 -9.14 -0.60
C ILE A 140 -2.88 -10.07 -1.07
N LEU A 141 -2.47 -9.99 -2.34
CA LEU A 141 -1.43 -10.85 -2.91
C LEU A 141 -0.04 -10.31 -2.61
N THR A 142 0.13 -8.98 -2.68
CA THR A 142 1.40 -8.32 -2.39
C THR A 142 1.51 -7.82 -0.95
N GLN A 143 0.39 -7.78 -0.21
CA GLN A 143 0.27 -7.16 1.12
C GLN A 143 0.70 -5.68 1.13
N GLU A 144 0.49 -4.97 0.02
CA GLU A 144 0.88 -3.57 -0.13
C GLU A 144 -0.35 -2.68 -0.25
N GLU A 145 -0.20 -1.47 0.29
CA GLU A 145 -1.09 -0.34 0.08
C GLU A 145 -1.02 0.10 -1.39
N ARG A 146 -2.15 0.55 -1.90
CA ARG A 146 -2.35 0.98 -3.28
C ARG A 146 -2.83 2.44 -3.29
N GLN A 147 -3.27 2.93 -4.44
CA GLN A 147 -3.76 4.30 -4.55
C GLN A 147 -5.01 4.54 -3.68
N TYR A 148 -5.38 5.81 -3.53
CA TYR A 148 -6.54 6.22 -2.78
C TYR A 148 -7.82 5.70 -3.43
N VAL A 149 -8.67 5.07 -2.61
CA VAL A 149 -10.02 4.64 -3.00
C VAL A 149 -11.03 5.68 -2.56
N TYR A 150 -10.90 6.11 -1.30
CA TYR A 150 -11.67 7.19 -0.71
C TYR A 150 -10.91 8.50 -0.85
N ASP A 151 -11.61 9.62 -0.99
CA ASP A 151 -10.98 10.91 -0.80
C ASP A 151 -10.75 11.17 0.70
N PRO A 152 -9.48 11.34 1.17
CA PRO A 152 -9.18 11.64 2.56
C PRO A 152 -9.35 13.12 2.92
N LYS A 153 -9.40 14.01 1.93
CA LYS A 153 -9.48 15.47 2.07
C LYS A 153 -10.90 16.02 1.92
N PHE A 154 -11.82 15.24 1.37
CA PHE A 154 -13.22 15.66 1.23
C PHE A 154 -13.96 15.68 2.59
N PHE A 155 -14.45 16.86 2.98
CA PHE A 155 -15.25 17.07 4.19
C PHE A 155 -16.73 17.33 3.88
N GLY A 156 -17.05 17.85 2.68
CA GLY A 156 -18.42 18.08 2.23
C GLY A 156 -19.18 19.06 3.12
N GLY A 157 -18.55 20.18 3.48
CA GLY A 157 -19.12 21.25 4.31
C GLY A 157 -19.43 20.85 5.76
N ARG A 158 -19.00 19.65 6.21
CA ARG A 158 -19.23 19.17 7.58
C ARG A 158 -18.02 19.42 8.45
N CYS A 159 -18.20 20.19 9.51
CA CYS A 159 -17.26 20.21 10.60
C CYS A 159 -17.66 19.24 11.73
N GLU A 160 -17.32 17.97 11.56
CA GLU A 160 -17.37 16.98 12.63
C GLU A 160 -15.96 16.81 13.21
N TYR A 161 -15.81 16.92 14.53
CA TYR A 161 -14.52 16.75 15.20
C TYR A 161 -14.53 15.61 16.21
N VAL A 162 -13.35 15.03 16.42
CA VAL A 162 -13.10 13.99 17.41
C VAL A 162 -12.20 14.56 18.50
N TYR A 163 -12.65 14.48 19.75
CA TYR A 163 -11.86 14.89 20.90
C TYR A 163 -10.71 13.91 21.16
N ASN A 164 -9.50 14.45 21.22
CA ASN A 164 -8.33 13.74 21.73
C ASN A 164 -8.29 13.88 23.26
N GLY A 165 -8.06 12.79 24.00
CA GLY A 165 -7.92 12.85 25.46
C GLY A 165 -6.56 13.35 25.94
N GLU A 166 -5.53 13.22 25.10
CA GLU A 166 -4.12 13.39 25.47
C GLU A 166 -3.58 14.81 25.23
N TRP A 167 -4.38 15.72 24.65
CA TRP A 167 -3.95 17.09 24.31
C TRP A 167 -3.41 17.93 25.48
N ARG A 168 -3.76 17.56 26.72
CA ARG A 168 -3.24 18.21 27.94
C ARG A 168 -1.82 17.76 28.33
N GLU A 169 -1.20 16.90 27.54
CA GLU A 169 0.21 16.57 27.72
C GLU A 169 1.06 17.81 27.46
N LEU A 170 1.94 18.13 28.41
CA LEU A 170 2.82 19.28 28.33
C LEU A 170 3.96 18.96 27.36
N LYS A 171 4.02 19.69 26.23
CA LYS A 171 5.03 19.49 25.18
C LYS A 171 6.08 20.59 25.24
N TYR A 172 7.34 20.20 25.14
CA TYR A 172 8.47 21.13 25.01
C TYR A 172 9.14 20.94 23.66
N ASN A 173 9.05 21.94 22.79
CA ASN A 173 9.80 21.95 21.54
C ASN A 173 11.18 22.57 21.79
N THR A 174 12.21 21.73 21.84
CA THR A 174 13.61 22.16 22.05
C THR A 174 14.13 23.07 20.94
N ALA A 175 13.63 22.96 19.71
CA ALA A 175 14.09 23.78 18.59
C ALA A 175 13.61 25.24 18.70
N CYS A 176 12.45 25.45 19.34
CA CYS A 176 11.85 26.77 19.54
C CYS A 176 11.89 27.23 21.01
N GLU A 177 12.48 26.43 21.90
CA GLU A 177 12.43 26.59 23.37
C GLU A 177 11.01 26.92 23.89
N HIS A 178 10.00 26.30 23.28
CA HIS A 178 8.60 26.62 23.52
C HIS A 178 7.93 25.49 24.31
N LEU A 179 7.43 25.82 25.50
CA LEU A 179 6.65 24.94 26.36
C LEU A 179 5.17 25.28 26.21
N TYR A 180 4.37 24.33 25.73
CA TYR A 180 2.95 24.55 25.43
C TYR A 180 2.13 23.28 25.66
N TYR A 181 0.82 23.42 25.77
CA TYR A 181 -0.12 22.30 25.68
C TYR A 181 -0.50 22.11 24.21
N GLY A 182 -0.81 20.88 23.80
CA GLY A 182 -1.26 20.57 22.44
C GLY A 182 -2.70 21.02 22.19
N ASP A 183 -3.04 22.29 22.43
CA ASP A 183 -4.37 22.87 22.21
C ASP A 183 -4.84 22.67 20.75
N ASP A 184 -3.90 22.65 19.81
CA ASP A 184 -4.06 22.37 18.39
C ASP A 184 -4.40 20.91 18.08
N GLU A 185 -3.99 19.97 18.93
CA GLU A 185 -4.30 18.53 18.82
C GLU A 185 -5.48 18.09 19.69
N LYS A 186 -6.19 19.04 20.29
CA LYS A 186 -7.36 18.78 21.12
C LYS A 186 -8.52 18.18 20.33
N TYR A 187 -8.69 18.63 19.09
CA TYR A 187 -9.75 18.21 18.20
C TYR A 187 -9.17 17.87 16.84
N PHE A 188 -9.57 16.71 16.32
CA PHE A 188 -9.24 16.32 14.97
C PHE A 188 -10.48 16.35 14.09
N ARG A 189 -10.37 16.97 12.92
CA ARG A 189 -11.44 17.03 11.93
C ARG A 189 -11.63 15.67 11.29
N LYS A 190 -12.88 15.20 11.23
CA LYS A 190 -13.24 13.91 10.66
C LYS A 190 -13.67 14.08 9.19
N PRO A 191 -12.97 13.47 8.22
CA PRO A 191 -13.39 13.50 6.82
C PRO A 191 -14.74 12.82 6.60
N TYR A 192 -15.45 13.22 5.54
CA TYR A 192 -16.83 12.83 5.28
C TYR A 192 -17.05 11.29 5.22
N ASN A 193 -16.08 10.61 4.63
CA ASN A 193 -16.09 9.16 4.41
C ASN A 193 -15.95 8.34 5.70
N PHE A 194 -15.49 8.95 6.79
CA PHE A 194 -15.41 8.31 8.10
C PHE A 194 -16.75 8.43 8.83
N HIS A 195 -17.40 7.29 9.06
CA HIS A 195 -18.64 7.27 9.83
C HIS A 195 -18.35 7.44 11.33
N ILE A 196 -17.41 6.66 11.86
CA ILE A 196 -17.00 6.68 13.27
C ILE A 196 -15.48 6.67 13.35
N TYR A 197 -14.92 7.49 14.24
CA TYR A 197 -13.53 7.43 14.65
C TYR A 197 -13.46 7.67 16.16
N GLN A 198 -12.81 6.77 16.88
CA GLN A 198 -12.72 6.80 18.34
C GLN A 198 -11.29 6.51 18.79
N PHE A 199 -10.69 7.42 19.54
CA PHE A 199 -9.42 7.19 20.22
C PHE A 199 -9.59 6.15 21.33
N LEU A 200 -8.59 5.29 21.48
CA LEU A 200 -8.50 4.29 22.55
C LEU A 200 -7.48 4.78 23.59
N ALA A 201 -7.92 4.90 24.84
CA ALA A 201 -7.11 5.42 25.95
C ALA A 201 -6.19 4.37 26.61
N HIS A 202 -6.02 3.19 26.00
CA HIS A 202 -5.25 2.10 26.61
C HIS A 202 -4.52 1.26 25.56
N ALA A 203 -3.20 1.48 25.48
CA ALA A 203 -2.28 0.55 24.86
C ALA A 203 -2.07 -0.62 25.82
N ASP A 204 -2.89 -1.67 25.71
CA ASP A 204 -2.67 -2.95 26.39
C ASP A 204 -1.42 -3.62 25.80
N SER A 205 -0.25 -3.08 26.15
CA SER A 205 1.03 -3.29 25.47
C SER A 205 1.96 -4.10 26.34
N GLY A 206 1.47 -5.26 26.79
CA GLY A 206 2.35 -6.30 27.30
C GLY A 206 3.34 -6.69 26.21
N PHE A 207 4.64 -6.55 26.49
CA PHE A 207 5.66 -7.10 25.60
C PHE A 207 5.62 -8.62 25.71
N THR A 208 5.40 -9.28 24.58
CA THR A 208 5.60 -10.72 24.46
C THR A 208 7.03 -10.97 24.01
N PHE A 209 7.76 -11.75 24.81
CA PHE A 209 9.11 -12.16 24.53
C PHE A 209 9.14 -13.65 24.23
N GLU A 210 9.63 -14.00 23.06
CA GLU A 210 9.83 -15.39 22.66
C GLU A 210 11.31 -15.64 22.39
N PHE A 211 11.80 -16.79 22.85
CA PHE A 211 13.17 -17.24 22.63
C PHE A 211 13.15 -18.35 21.58
N TYR A 212 14.05 -18.26 20.61
CA TYR A 212 14.26 -19.27 19.58
C TYR A 212 15.70 -19.74 19.59
N ASP A 213 15.88 -21.04 19.45
CA ASP A 213 17.19 -21.67 19.55
C ASP A 213 18.05 -21.42 18.31
N ASP A 214 17.45 -21.32 17.14
CA ASP A 214 18.16 -21.03 15.90
C ASP A 214 17.36 -20.15 14.94
N SER A 215 17.95 -19.85 13.79
CA SER A 215 17.31 -19.02 12.77
C SER A 215 16.15 -19.73 12.08
N GLU A 216 16.14 -21.07 12.01
CA GLU A 216 15.06 -21.81 11.37
C GLU A 216 13.79 -21.74 12.22
N ASP A 217 13.91 -21.95 13.53
CA ASP A 217 12.83 -21.82 14.51
C ASP A 217 12.20 -20.42 14.46
N LEU A 218 13.02 -19.37 14.42
CA LEU A 218 12.55 -17.98 14.31
C LEU A 218 11.81 -17.75 12.98
N LEU A 219 12.35 -18.25 11.86
CA LEU A 219 11.75 -18.11 10.54
C LEU A 219 10.40 -18.83 10.44
N ASP A 220 10.30 -20.02 11.02
CA ASP A 220 9.06 -20.78 11.07
C ASP A 220 8.01 -20.10 11.94
N ALA A 221 8.40 -19.51 13.07
CA ALA A 221 7.51 -18.70 13.89
C ALA A 221 6.98 -17.48 13.12
N LEU A 222 7.86 -16.71 12.48
CA LEU A 222 7.49 -15.56 11.65
C LEU A 222 6.57 -15.95 10.48
N LYS A 223 6.83 -17.09 9.85
CA LYS A 223 5.99 -17.64 8.77
C LYS A 223 4.63 -18.07 9.29
N SER A 224 4.57 -18.73 10.45
CA SER A 224 3.33 -19.19 11.05
C SER A 224 2.42 -18.01 11.44
N ASP A 225 2.97 -16.95 12.03
CA ASP A 225 2.22 -15.75 12.40
C ASP A 225 1.64 -15.03 11.18
N LYS A 226 2.40 -14.93 10.10
CA LYS A 226 1.90 -14.33 8.85
C LYS A 226 0.89 -15.21 8.12
N SER A 227 1.06 -16.53 8.14
CA SER A 227 0.12 -17.46 7.50
C SER A 227 -1.28 -17.39 8.11
N LYS A 228 -1.39 -17.10 9.42
CA LYS A 228 -2.67 -16.85 10.11
C LYS A 228 -3.36 -15.56 9.68
N THR A 229 -2.65 -14.63 9.02
CA THR A 229 -3.12 -13.26 8.79
C THR A 229 -3.34 -12.88 7.30
N LYS A 230 -3.08 -13.80 6.34
CA LYS A 230 -3.34 -13.78 4.86
C LYS A 230 -2.05 -13.82 4.02
N GLY A 231 -1.93 -14.86 3.17
CA GLY A 231 -1.11 -14.94 1.94
C GLY A 231 0.41 -14.75 2.09
N PHE A 232 1.21 -15.80 1.85
CA PHE A 232 2.68 -15.71 1.84
C PHE A 232 3.24 -15.86 0.42
N THR A 233 4.14 -14.96 0.02
CA THR A 233 4.86 -15.00 -1.26
C THR A 233 6.34 -15.32 -1.02
N ILE A 234 6.82 -16.43 -1.60
CA ILE A 234 8.23 -16.85 -1.53
C ILE A 234 8.94 -16.39 -2.81
N GLY A 235 9.94 -15.51 -2.67
CA GLY A 235 10.89 -15.20 -3.74
C GLY A 235 12.17 -16.01 -3.58
N ILE A 236 12.55 -16.79 -4.60
CA ILE A 236 13.86 -17.45 -4.66
C ILE A 236 14.72 -16.66 -5.66
N GLY A 237 15.80 -16.04 -5.18
CA GLY A 237 16.76 -15.29 -6.00
C GLY A 237 18.07 -16.07 -6.19
N PRO A 238 18.79 -15.88 -7.31
CA PRO A 238 20.13 -16.45 -7.47
C PRO A 238 21.12 -15.70 -6.57
N GLY A 239 21.73 -16.40 -5.62
CA GLY A 239 22.77 -15.85 -4.76
C GLY A 239 24.15 -15.97 -5.40
N THR A 240 24.96 -14.90 -5.35
CA THR A 240 26.39 -14.96 -5.70
C THR A 240 27.20 -15.54 -4.55
N GLY A 241 27.18 -16.87 -4.39
CA GLY A 241 28.08 -17.58 -3.47
C GLY A 241 29.44 -17.81 -4.12
N ILE A 242 30.51 -17.26 -3.54
CA ILE A 242 31.90 -17.61 -3.86
C ILE A 242 32.41 -18.51 -2.73
N GLY A 243 32.14 -19.81 -2.81
CA GLY A 243 32.62 -20.77 -1.82
C GLY A 243 32.15 -22.20 -2.13
N PRO A 244 33.03 -23.21 -2.06
CA PRO A 244 32.64 -24.60 -2.27
C PRO A 244 31.94 -25.12 -1.00
N GLY A 245 30.61 -25.27 -1.06
CA GLY A 245 29.80 -25.84 0.04
C GLY A 245 28.63 -24.99 0.50
N GLU A 246 28.46 -23.77 -0.01
CA GLU A 246 27.31 -22.93 0.29
C GLU A 246 26.26 -23.04 -0.83
N SER A 247 25.03 -23.37 -0.45
CA SER A 247 23.88 -23.39 -1.35
C SER A 247 23.72 -22.04 -2.06
N ALA A 248 23.84 -22.04 -3.39
CA ALA A 248 23.77 -20.89 -4.31
C ALA A 248 22.38 -20.19 -4.38
N PHE A 249 21.53 -20.41 -3.38
CA PHE A 249 20.20 -19.84 -3.28
C PHE A 249 20.21 -18.78 -2.20
N GLN A 250 20.18 -17.52 -2.60
CA GLN A 250 19.79 -16.46 -1.68
C GLN A 250 18.27 -16.51 -1.62
N LEU A 251 17.73 -17.02 -0.51
CA LEU A 251 16.33 -16.86 -0.19
C LEU A 251 16.10 -15.37 0.08
N ASP A 252 15.74 -14.63 -0.96
CA ASP A 252 15.31 -13.25 -0.83
C ASP A 252 13.86 -13.27 -0.33
N PHE A 253 13.71 -13.54 0.96
CA PHE A 253 12.42 -13.44 1.59
C PHE A 253 12.05 -11.96 1.72
N GLY A 254 11.16 -11.51 0.84
CA GLY A 254 10.45 -10.25 1.01
C GLY A 254 9.48 -10.37 2.18
N PHE A 255 9.90 -9.91 3.36
CA PHE A 255 8.99 -9.76 4.50
C PHE A 255 8.72 -8.27 4.72
N THR A 256 7.46 -7.86 4.69
CA THR A 256 7.04 -6.63 5.37
C THR A 256 7.08 -6.90 6.89
N LEU A 257 8.17 -6.55 7.56
CA LEU A 257 8.16 -6.37 9.02
C LEU A 257 7.13 -5.26 9.31
N SER A 258 6.35 -5.43 10.37
CA SER A 258 5.19 -4.58 10.62
C SER A 258 5.58 -3.08 10.62
N GLY A 259 5.23 -2.37 9.54
CA GLY A 259 5.52 -0.94 9.34
C GLY A 259 6.60 -0.61 8.30
N GLY A 260 7.22 -1.58 7.63
CA GLY A 260 8.20 -1.28 6.56
C GLY A 260 8.58 -2.47 5.67
N LYS A 261 9.09 -2.17 4.46
CA LYS A 261 9.76 -3.15 3.59
C LYS A 261 11.08 -3.58 4.24
N GLY A 262 11.08 -4.70 4.96
CA GLY A 262 12.26 -5.29 5.57
C GLY A 262 12.79 -6.46 4.72
N SER A 263 13.89 -6.26 4.00
CA SER A 263 14.53 -7.38 3.30
C SER A 263 15.23 -8.28 4.31
N LEU A 264 14.83 -9.55 4.40
CA LEU A 264 15.33 -10.52 5.39
C LEU A 264 16.71 -11.10 5.00
N LYS A 265 17.49 -10.35 4.21
CA LYS A 265 18.80 -10.76 3.65
C LYS A 265 19.88 -11.06 4.69
N ASN A 266 19.67 -10.73 5.96
CA ASN A 266 20.71 -10.76 6.99
C ASN A 266 20.56 -11.89 8.04
N PHE A 267 19.62 -12.83 7.92
CA PHE A 267 19.54 -13.94 8.89
C PHE A 267 20.34 -15.19 8.48
N THR A 268 20.55 -15.41 7.17
CA THR A 268 21.36 -16.52 6.64
C THR A 268 22.84 -16.43 6.99
N GLN A 269 23.33 -15.30 7.51
CA GLN A 269 24.70 -15.18 8.02
C GLN A 269 24.91 -15.81 9.41
N TYR A 270 23.81 -16.17 10.08
CA TYR A 270 23.80 -16.68 11.45
C TYR A 270 23.50 -18.18 11.56
N THR A 271 23.07 -18.83 10.48
CA THR A 271 22.79 -20.28 10.43
C THR A 271 23.98 -21.17 10.79
N ALA A 272 25.22 -20.68 10.62
CA ALA A 272 26.43 -21.43 10.95
C ALA A 272 27.06 -21.07 12.32
N LYS A 273 26.39 -20.26 13.15
CA LYS A 273 26.92 -19.78 14.44
C LYS A 273 26.05 -20.27 15.59
N ASP A 274 26.64 -20.57 16.75
CA ASP A 274 25.91 -20.93 17.99
C ASP A 274 25.24 -19.68 18.60
N VAL A 275 24.21 -19.18 17.92
CA VAL A 275 23.44 -17.99 18.31
C VAL A 275 22.00 -18.35 18.60
N GLY A 276 21.40 -17.68 19.59
CA GLY A 276 19.97 -17.72 19.87
C GLY A 276 19.32 -16.38 19.52
N PHE A 277 17.99 -16.38 19.37
CA PHE A 277 17.22 -15.20 19.01
C PHE A 277 16.17 -14.89 20.08
N ILE A 278 16.05 -13.62 20.45
CA ILE A 278 14.94 -13.14 21.28
C ILE A 278 14.10 -12.18 20.44
N ARG A 279 12.82 -12.50 20.29
CA ARG A 279 11.84 -11.65 19.60
C ARG A 279 10.97 -10.95 20.64
N GLY A 280 11.04 -9.63 20.69
CA GLY A 280 10.14 -8.80 21.48
C GLY A 280 9.09 -8.18 20.57
N VAL A 281 7.81 -8.43 20.84
CA VAL A 281 6.69 -7.85 20.08
C VAL A 281 5.73 -7.17 21.04
N THR A 282 5.24 -6.00 20.68
CA THR A 282 4.10 -5.37 21.33
C THR A 282 3.20 -4.72 20.29
N LYS A 283 1.88 -4.80 20.49
CA LYS A 283 0.88 -4.20 19.62
C LYS A 283 0.20 -3.08 20.36
N VAL A 284 0.19 -1.90 19.75
CA VAL A 284 -0.44 -0.70 20.28
C VAL A 284 -1.64 -0.39 19.41
N GLN A 285 -2.82 -0.22 20.02
CA GLN A 285 -4.03 0.25 19.34
C GLN A 285 -4.34 1.66 19.80
N THR A 286 -4.36 2.61 18.87
CA THR A 286 -4.55 4.03 19.17
C THR A 286 -5.96 4.51 18.87
N ALA A 287 -6.62 3.93 17.86
CA ALA A 287 -7.98 4.31 17.50
C ALA A 287 -8.74 3.18 16.83
N ARG A 288 -10.08 3.28 16.82
CA ARG A 288 -10.97 2.43 16.04
C ARG A 288 -11.74 3.29 15.06
N PHE A 289 -11.87 2.82 13.83
CA PHE A 289 -12.59 3.54 12.79
C PHE A 289 -13.56 2.64 12.03
N LYS A 290 -14.57 3.27 11.45
CA LYS A 290 -15.55 2.64 10.56
C LYS A 290 -15.86 3.61 9.43
N MET A 291 -15.75 3.12 8.20
CA MET A 291 -16.08 3.89 7.00
C MET A 291 -17.59 3.92 6.77
N ARG A 292 -18.04 4.95 6.05
CA ARG A 292 -19.41 5.08 5.55
C ARG A 292 -19.70 4.00 4.51
N ARG A 293 -20.97 3.60 4.39
CA ARG A 293 -21.42 2.56 3.44
C ARG A 293 -22.11 3.13 2.21
N ASP A 294 -22.87 4.20 2.39
CA ASP A 294 -23.70 4.82 1.36
C ASP A 294 -23.22 6.25 1.07
N ASN A 295 -23.41 6.71 -0.17
CA ASN A 295 -22.96 8.04 -0.64
C ASN A 295 -21.48 8.28 -0.39
N ILE A 296 -20.63 7.28 -0.62
CA ILE A 296 -19.18 7.38 -0.48
C ILE A 296 -18.64 8.34 -1.54
N VAL A 297 -17.70 9.20 -1.16
CA VAL A 297 -16.95 10.05 -2.10
C VAL A 297 -15.62 9.38 -2.42
N LEU A 298 -15.46 8.98 -3.67
CA LEU A 298 -14.25 8.36 -4.17
C LEU A 298 -13.17 9.42 -4.43
N ASP A 299 -11.92 8.97 -4.36
CA ASP A 299 -10.80 9.76 -4.84
C ASP A 299 -11.00 10.12 -6.33
N GLU A 300 -10.62 11.33 -6.73
CA GLU A 300 -10.88 11.83 -8.09
C GLU A 300 -10.14 10.99 -9.15
N ASP A 301 -8.94 10.50 -8.86
CA ASP A 301 -8.18 9.65 -9.80
C ASP A 301 -8.88 8.29 -9.98
N MET A 302 -9.44 7.75 -8.89
CA MET A 302 -10.23 6.52 -8.95
C MET A 302 -11.52 6.73 -9.75
N LEU A 303 -12.18 7.87 -9.58
CA LEU A 303 -13.39 8.21 -10.33
C LEU A 303 -13.11 8.30 -11.83
N LEU A 304 -12.04 8.99 -12.22
CA LEU A 304 -11.59 9.06 -13.62
C LEU A 304 -11.29 7.67 -14.17
N SER A 305 -10.49 6.88 -13.43
CA SER A 305 -10.16 5.50 -13.82
C SER A 305 -11.40 4.60 -13.95
N LEU A 306 -12.45 4.83 -13.17
CA LEU A 306 -13.72 4.10 -13.28
C LEU A 306 -14.50 4.49 -14.54
N TRP A 307 -14.55 5.77 -14.90
CA TRP A 307 -15.19 6.22 -16.15
C TRP A 307 -14.42 5.80 -17.39
N GLU A 308 -13.12 5.59 -17.25
CA GLU A 308 -12.24 5.05 -18.28
C GLU A 308 -12.45 3.55 -18.55
N LEU A 309 -13.14 2.83 -17.67
CA LEU A 309 -13.40 1.40 -17.88
C LEU A 309 -14.54 1.19 -18.89
N PRO A 310 -14.35 0.27 -19.85
CA PRO A 310 -15.40 -0.06 -20.80
C PRO A 310 -16.52 -0.89 -20.16
N ASP A 311 -17.75 -0.68 -20.60
CA ASP A 311 -18.90 -1.53 -20.25
C ASP A 311 -18.72 -2.98 -20.73
N THR A 312 -17.99 -3.16 -21.84
CA THR A 312 -17.60 -4.49 -22.32
C THR A 312 -16.40 -5.01 -21.55
N TYR A 313 -16.52 -6.20 -20.98
CA TYR A 313 -15.46 -6.81 -20.19
C TYR A 313 -14.11 -6.89 -20.94
N ASN A 314 -13.10 -6.23 -20.38
CA ASN A 314 -11.72 -6.30 -20.84
C ASN A 314 -10.77 -6.68 -19.70
N TYR A 315 -10.19 -7.87 -19.75
CA TYR A 315 -9.32 -8.33 -18.66
C TYR A 315 -8.14 -7.38 -18.37
N GLY A 316 -7.51 -6.81 -19.39
CA GLY A 316 -6.34 -5.94 -19.22
C GLY A 316 -6.63 -4.67 -18.44
N MET A 317 -7.71 -3.97 -18.82
CA MET A 317 -8.14 -2.73 -18.18
C MET A 317 -8.55 -2.95 -16.71
N TYR A 318 -9.36 -3.98 -16.46
CA TYR A 318 -9.78 -4.31 -15.10
C TYR A 318 -8.61 -4.81 -14.24
N ALA A 319 -7.67 -5.56 -14.81
CA ALA A 319 -6.47 -5.99 -14.10
C ALA A 319 -5.56 -4.81 -13.74
N LYS A 320 -5.42 -3.82 -14.65
CA LYS A 320 -4.69 -2.56 -14.38
C LYS A 320 -5.36 -1.80 -13.23
N PHE A 321 -6.68 -1.60 -13.29
CA PHE A 321 -7.47 -0.97 -12.23
C PHE A 321 -7.28 -1.64 -10.86
N ILE A 322 -7.38 -2.98 -10.80
CA ILE A 322 -7.17 -3.75 -9.57
C ILE A 322 -5.71 -3.66 -9.09
N ASN A 323 -4.75 -3.56 -9.99
CA ASN A 323 -3.35 -3.38 -9.61
C ASN A 323 -3.10 -1.98 -9.03
N ASP A 324 -3.77 -0.95 -9.56
CA ASP A 324 -3.53 0.44 -9.19
C ASP A 324 -4.27 0.83 -7.91
N TYR A 325 -5.52 0.39 -7.73
CA TYR A 325 -6.37 0.68 -6.56
C TYR A 325 -6.49 -0.48 -5.57
N GLY A 326 -5.91 -1.64 -5.89
CA GLY A 326 -5.95 -2.81 -5.01
C GLY A 326 -7.19 -3.69 -5.16
N THR A 327 -7.11 -4.85 -4.52
CA THR A 327 -8.15 -5.89 -4.57
C THR A 327 -9.28 -5.66 -3.57
N HIS A 328 -9.00 -4.92 -2.51
CA HIS A 328 -9.88 -4.68 -1.37
C HIS A 328 -9.68 -3.25 -0.89
N PHE A 329 -10.65 -2.72 -0.15
CA PHE A 329 -10.57 -1.43 0.52
C PHE A 329 -10.96 -1.59 1.99
N MET A 330 -10.59 -0.62 2.82
CA MET A 330 -10.85 -0.68 4.25
C MET A 330 -12.30 -0.26 4.56
N THR A 331 -13.08 -1.10 5.24
CA THR A 331 -14.45 -0.74 5.68
C THR A 331 -14.50 -0.36 7.16
N SER A 332 -13.58 -0.91 7.96
CA SER A 332 -13.45 -0.68 9.40
C SER A 332 -12.14 -1.28 9.87
N GLY A 333 -11.58 -0.74 10.95
CA GLY A 333 -10.34 -1.28 11.49
C GLY A 333 -9.94 -0.65 12.81
N THR A 334 -8.77 -1.05 13.26
CA THR A 334 -8.06 -0.45 14.40
C THR A 334 -6.78 0.17 13.89
N MET A 335 -6.56 1.44 14.18
CA MET A 335 -5.29 2.11 13.98
C MET A 335 -4.37 1.87 15.16
N GLY A 336 -3.08 2.00 14.90
CA GLY A 336 -2.05 1.79 15.89
C GLY A 336 -0.74 1.40 15.23
N GLY A 337 0.05 0.61 15.93
CA GLY A 337 1.33 0.13 15.44
C GLY A 337 1.71 -1.19 16.09
N VAL A 338 2.69 -1.84 15.50
CA VAL A 338 3.37 -2.97 16.13
C VAL A 338 4.82 -2.55 16.29
N PHE A 339 5.34 -2.70 17.50
CA PHE A 339 6.75 -2.54 17.77
C PHE A 339 7.34 -3.94 17.88
N GLU A 340 8.26 -4.26 16.98
CA GLU A 340 8.88 -5.57 16.86
C GLU A 340 10.40 -5.40 16.76
N TYR A 341 11.14 -6.16 17.56
CA TYR A 341 12.59 -6.24 17.49
C TYR A 341 13.07 -7.66 17.72
N ILE A 342 14.23 -7.97 17.11
CA ILE A 342 14.87 -9.28 17.21
C ILE A 342 16.31 -9.04 17.69
N LEU A 343 16.65 -9.59 18.85
CA LEU A 343 17.99 -9.61 19.40
C LEU A 343 18.69 -10.90 18.99
N VAL A 344 19.91 -10.79 18.46
CA VAL A 344 20.77 -11.94 18.14
C VAL A 344 21.81 -12.07 19.24
N ILE A 345 21.91 -13.24 19.84
CA ILE A 345 22.71 -13.48 21.04
C ILE A 345 23.67 -14.64 20.81
N ASN A 346 24.95 -14.48 21.12
CA ASN A 346 25.92 -15.56 21.11
C ASN A 346 25.74 -16.46 22.35
N LYS A 347 25.41 -17.75 22.15
CA LYS A 347 25.13 -18.69 23.24
C LYS A 347 26.39 -19.05 24.03
N GLU A 348 27.57 -19.10 23.39
CA GLU A 348 28.83 -19.39 24.07
C GLU A 348 29.24 -18.27 25.04
N GLU A 349 29.10 -17.01 24.63
CA GLU A 349 29.41 -15.86 25.48
C GLU A 349 28.42 -15.71 26.63
N MET A 350 27.13 -16.01 26.40
CA MET A 350 26.12 -16.04 27.45
C MET A 350 26.41 -17.10 28.50
N ARG A 351 26.87 -18.30 28.11
CA ARG A 351 27.23 -19.37 29.06
C ARG A 351 28.50 -19.07 29.86
N ARG A 352 29.37 -18.17 29.36
CA ARG A 352 30.64 -17.79 30.00
C ARG A 352 30.48 -16.74 31.10
N LYS A 353 29.34 -16.04 31.15
CA LYS A 353 28.97 -15.12 32.23
C LYS A 353 28.00 -15.81 33.17
#